data_AF-A0A356ILQ0-F1
#
_entry.id   AF-A0A356ILQ0-F1
#
_cell.length_a   1.000
_cell.length_b   1.000
_cell.length_c   1.000
_cell.angle_alpha   90.00
_cell.angle_beta   90.00
_cell.angle_gamma   90.00
#
_symmetry.space_group_name_H-M   'P 1'
#
loop_
_entity.id
_entity.type
_entity.pdbx_description
1 polymer ?
#
loop_
_entity_poly.entity_id
_entity_poly.type
_entity_poly.pdbx_seq_one_letter_code
_entity_poly.pdbx_strand_id
1 'polypeptide(L)'
;EDGDIIFFGAGKATTVNESIGALRIKLGHDLDLVQGQWAPLWVVDFPMFEEDDSGKWNAIHHPFTAPSCDPEILEKDPGAALSRAYDMV
;
A
#
# COMPACT_ATOMS: atom_id res chain seq x y z
N GLU A 1 -15.04 -28.68 -3.88
CA GLU A 1 -14.58 -29.41 -2.69
C GLU A 1 -14.79 -28.50 -1.50
N ASP A 2 -15.15 -29.07 -0.36
CA ASP A 2 -15.34 -28.34 0.90
C ASP A 2 -14.04 -28.48 1.71
N GLY A 3 -13.60 -27.44 2.41
CA GLY A 3 -12.37 -27.48 3.21
C GLY A 3 -11.66 -26.14 3.40
N ASP A 4 -12.01 -25.13 2.60
CA ASP A 4 -11.43 -23.80 2.71
C ASP A 4 -11.92 -23.06 3.95
N ILE A 5 -11.08 -22.14 4.43
CA ILE A 5 -11.40 -21.21 5.51
C ILE A 5 -11.27 -19.77 5.00
N ILE A 6 -12.23 -18.91 5.38
CA ILE A 6 -12.20 -17.48 5.04
C ILE A 6 -11.93 -16.70 6.31
N PHE A 7 -10.85 -15.92 6.29
CA PHE A 7 -10.52 -14.97 7.35
C PHE A 7 -11.06 -13.58 7.02
N PHE A 8 -11.47 -12.85 8.04
CA PHE A 8 -11.96 -11.47 7.92
C PHE A 8 -11.21 -10.55 8.88
N GLY A 9 -10.76 -9.40 8.37
CA GLY A 9 -10.30 -8.28 9.17
C GLY A 9 -11.29 -7.12 9.04
N ALA A 10 -11.73 -6.55 10.17
CA ALA A 10 -12.68 -5.44 10.19
C ALA A 10 -12.18 -4.35 11.14
N GLY A 11 -11.99 -3.14 10.61
CA GLY A 11 -11.42 -2.02 11.36
C GLY A 11 -10.87 -0.94 10.44
N LYS A 12 -9.93 -0.15 10.94
CA LYS A 12 -9.21 0.85 10.14
C LYS A 12 -8.50 0.16 8.96
N ALA A 13 -8.56 0.79 7.79
CA ALA A 13 -7.97 0.23 6.55
C ALA A 13 -6.49 -0.13 6.72
N THR A 14 -5.70 0.74 7.36
CA THR A 14 -4.27 0.51 7.64
C THR A 14 -4.05 -0.76 8.47
N THR A 15 -4.72 -0.86 9.62
CA THR A 15 -4.64 -2.03 10.52
C THR A 15 -5.07 -3.32 9.83
N VAL A 16 -6.15 -3.27 9.03
CA VAL A 16 -6.63 -4.45 8.30
C VAL A 16 -5.66 -4.87 7.21
N ASN A 17 -5.17 -3.93 6.39
CA ASN A 17 -4.24 -4.23 5.30
C ASN A 17 -2.92 -4.80 5.83
N GLU A 18 -2.37 -4.25 6.91
CA GLU A 18 -1.15 -4.73 7.56
C GLU A 18 -1.35 -6.14 8.14
N SER A 19 -2.39 -6.34 8.95
CA SER A 19 -2.64 -7.61 9.63
C SER A 19 -2.99 -8.75 8.67
N ILE A 20 -3.89 -8.51 7.70
CA ILE A 20 -4.27 -9.51 6.69
C ILE A 20 -3.14 -9.75 5.69
N GLY A 21 -2.38 -8.71 5.33
CA GLY A 21 -1.18 -8.84 4.50
C GLY A 21 -0.12 -9.73 5.16
N ALA A 22 0.18 -9.49 6.44
CA ALA A 22 1.11 -10.32 7.21
C ALA A 22 0.60 -11.76 7.39
N LEU A 23 -0.69 -11.92 7.71
CA LEU A 23 -1.33 -13.24 7.83
C LEU A 23 -1.24 -14.03 6.53
N ARG A 24 -1.50 -13.39 5.37
CA ARG A 24 -1.39 -14.01 4.04
C ARG A 24 -0.01 -14.60 3.82
N ILE A 25 1.04 -13.82 4.08
CA ILE A 25 2.43 -14.28 3.91
C ILE A 25 2.75 -15.41 4.88
N LYS A 26 2.37 -15.27 6.15
CA LYS A 26 2.61 -16.29 7.17
C LYS A 26 1.95 -17.63 6.82
N LEU A 27 0.66 -17.64 6.47
CA LEU A 27 -0.05 -18.86 6.08
C LEU A 27 0.52 -19.45 4.79
N GLY A 28 0.93 -18.60 3.85
CA GLY A 28 1.60 -19.03 2.63
C GLY A 28 2.83 -19.89 2.93
N HIS A 29 3.66 -19.48 3.89
CA HIS A 29 4.85 -20.23 4.30
C HIS A 29 4.52 -21.42 5.22
N ASP A 30 3.67 -21.23 6.24
CA ASP A 30 3.34 -22.28 7.22
C ASP A 30 2.66 -23.51 6.57
N LEU A 31 1.94 -23.29 5.46
CA LEU A 31 1.20 -24.32 4.72
C LEU A 31 1.89 -24.73 3.40
N ASP A 32 3.10 -24.25 3.12
CA ASP A 32 3.86 -24.53 1.89
C ASP A 32 3.09 -24.20 0.59
N LEU A 33 2.35 -23.09 0.61
CA LEU A 33 1.53 -22.60 -0.51
C LEU A 33 2.23 -21.54 -1.39
N VAL A 34 3.39 -21.02 -0.98
CA VAL A 34 4.16 -20.07 -1.79
C VAL A 34 4.67 -20.75 -3.05
N GLN A 35 4.45 -20.12 -4.20
CA GLN A 35 4.86 -20.63 -5.52
C GLN A 35 5.85 -19.71 -6.21
N GLY A 36 6.70 -20.29 -7.05
CA GLY A 36 7.71 -19.58 -7.83
C GLY A 36 9.01 -19.36 -7.06
N GLN A 37 10.12 -19.29 -7.80
CA GLN A 37 11.44 -18.97 -7.22
C GLN A 37 11.73 -17.46 -7.26
N TRP A 38 11.28 -16.79 -8.32
CA TRP A 38 11.44 -15.36 -8.54
C TRP A 38 10.13 -14.77 -9.05
N ALA A 39 9.68 -13.69 -8.42
CA ALA A 39 8.46 -12.98 -8.78
C ALA A 39 8.68 -11.45 -8.74
N PRO A 40 9.56 -10.90 -9.61
CA PRO A 40 9.88 -9.47 -9.60
C PRO A 40 8.71 -8.62 -10.09
N LEU A 41 8.50 -7.45 -9.49
CA LEU A 41 7.48 -6.50 -9.93
C LEU A 41 7.86 -5.04 -9.64
N TRP A 42 7.16 -4.14 -10.31
CA TRP A 42 7.19 -2.71 -10.00
C TRP A 42 5.88 -2.31 -9.32
N VAL A 43 6.00 -1.58 -8.21
CA VAL A 43 4.88 -0.84 -7.61
C VAL A 43 5.00 0.59 -8.12
N VAL A 44 3.91 1.11 -8.68
CA VAL A 44 3.79 2.46 -9.25
C VAL A 44 2.53 3.11 -8.71
N ASP A 45 2.30 4.38 -9.04
CA ASP A 45 1.10 5.13 -8.65
C ASP A 45 0.91 5.22 -7.13
N PHE A 46 2.02 5.44 -6.41
CA PHE A 46 1.98 5.74 -4.98
C PHE A 46 1.26 7.07 -4.73
N PRO A 47 0.46 7.18 -3.65
CA PRO A 47 -0.03 8.48 -3.19
C PRO A 47 1.14 9.43 -2.91
N MET A 48 0.92 10.72 -3.11
CA MET A 48 1.95 11.74 -2.88
C MET A 48 2.18 11.96 -1.39
N PHE A 49 1.10 11.95 -0.61
CA PHE A 49 1.13 12.22 0.81
C PHE A 49 0.27 11.22 1.60
N GLU A 50 0.60 11.09 2.87
CA GLU A 50 -0.26 10.49 3.89
C GLU A 50 -0.58 11.53 4.96
N GLU A 51 -1.81 11.49 5.47
CA GLU A 51 -2.25 12.33 6.58
C GLU A 51 -2.05 11.57 7.88
N ASP A 52 -1.35 12.17 8.85
CA ASP A 52 -1.23 11.60 10.19
C ASP A 52 -2.48 11.86 11.04
N ASP A 53 -2.54 11.23 12.23
CA ASP A 53 -3.67 11.39 13.16
C ASP A 53 -3.87 12.85 13.66
N SER A 54 -2.90 13.75 13.43
CA SER A 54 -2.99 15.18 13.77
C SER A 54 -3.52 16.04 12.62
N GLY A 55 -3.77 15.44 11.46
CA GLY A 55 -4.23 16.11 10.25
C GLY A 55 -3.10 16.73 9.41
N LYS A 56 -1.85 16.33 9.66
CA LYS A 56 -0.69 16.84 8.93
C LYS A 56 -0.31 15.90 7.80
N TRP A 57 -0.08 16.48 6.63
CA TRP A 57 0.42 15.78 5.45
C TRP A 57 1.93 15.55 5.53
N ASN A 58 2.35 14.31 5.28
CA ASN A 58 3.74 13.91 5.16
C ASN A 58 3.95 13.22 3.81
N ALA A 59 5.07 13.48 3.14
CA ALA A 59 5.39 12.82 1.87
C ALA A 59 5.72 11.34 2.11
N ILE A 60 5.07 10.44 1.37
CA ILE A 60 5.23 8.98 1.58
C ILE A 60 6.66 8.52 1.25
N HIS A 61 7.27 9.07 0.21
CA HIS A 61 8.65 8.75 -0.17
C HIS A 61 9.65 9.77 0.37
N HIS A 62 9.64 10.99 -0.17
CA HIS A 62 10.40 12.15 0.32
C HIS A 62 9.85 13.45 -0.30
N PRO A 63 10.05 14.64 0.29
CA PRO A 63 9.44 15.89 -0.17
C PRO A 63 9.89 16.39 -1.55
N PHE A 64 10.94 15.79 -2.12
CA PHE A 64 11.42 16.11 -3.48
C PHE A 64 10.81 15.25 -4.58
N THR A 65 9.85 14.37 -4.24
CA THR A 65 9.16 13.52 -5.23
C THR A 65 8.24 14.37 -6.08
N ALA A 66 8.29 14.21 -7.40
CA ALA A 66 7.40 14.96 -8.29
C ALA A 66 5.96 14.43 -8.21
N PRO A 67 4.94 15.31 -8.10
CA PRO A 67 3.55 14.90 -8.25
C PRO A 67 3.22 14.54 -9.70
N SER A 68 2.19 13.72 -9.89
CA SER A 68 1.64 13.35 -11.20
C SER A 68 0.56 14.34 -11.70
N CYS A 69 0.18 15.32 -10.88
CA CYS A 69 -0.76 16.40 -11.20
C CYS A 69 -0.08 17.78 -11.23
N ASP A 70 -0.82 18.79 -11.68
CA ASP A 70 -0.38 20.18 -11.65
C ASP A 70 -0.40 20.76 -10.22
N PRO A 71 0.44 21.76 -9.90
CA PRO A 71 0.53 22.34 -8.56
C PRO A 71 -0.80 22.86 -8.00
N GLU A 72 -1.65 23.44 -8.84
CA GLU A 72 -2.97 23.96 -8.44
C GLU A 72 -3.91 22.85 -7.95
N ILE A 73 -3.82 21.66 -8.55
CA ILE A 73 -4.60 20.48 -8.14
C ILE A 73 -4.04 19.94 -6.81
N LEU A 74 -2.71 19.90 -6.68
CA LEU A 74 -2.02 19.44 -5.48
C LEU A 74 -2.38 20.28 -4.25
N GLU A 75 -2.43 21.60 -4.39
CA GLU A 75 -2.82 22.52 -3.30
C GLU A 75 -4.29 22.34 -2.90
N LYS A 76 -5.17 22.05 -3.86
CA LYS A 76 -6.61 21.91 -3.63
C LYS A 76 -6.98 20.58 -2.98
N ASP A 77 -6.36 19.48 -3.40
CA ASP A 77 -6.66 18.13 -2.93
C ASP A 77 -5.38 17.26 -2.86
N PRO A 78 -4.54 17.46 -1.82
CA PRO A 78 -3.30 16.70 -1.67
C PRO A 78 -3.54 15.21 -1.44
N GLY A 79 -4.69 14.81 -0.91
CA GLY A 79 -5.03 13.42 -0.60
C GLY A 79 -5.32 12.58 -1.85
N ALA A 80 -5.81 13.20 -2.93
CA ALA A 80 -6.03 12.53 -4.22
C ALA A 80 -4.80 12.54 -5.14
N ALA A 81 -3.74 13.27 -4.78
CA ALA A 81 -2.56 13.40 -5.61
C ALA A 81 -1.71 12.12 -5.61
N LEU A 82 -1.35 11.65 -6.80
CA LEU A 82 -0.37 10.58 -6.98
C LEU A 82 1.02 11.18 -7.20
N SER A 83 2.04 10.40 -6.86
CA SER A 83 3.44 10.72 -7.11
C SER A 83 3.95 10.02 -8.35
N ARG A 84 5.08 10.51 -8.88
CA ARG A 84 5.91 9.81 -9.87
C ARG A 84 6.97 8.94 -9.18
N ALA A 85 6.64 8.35 -8.04
CA ALA A 85 7.49 7.37 -7.35
C ALA A 85 7.23 5.95 -7.87
N TYR A 86 8.23 5.10 -7.69
CA TYR A 86 8.16 3.69 -8.07
C TYR A 86 9.15 2.90 -7.22
N ASP A 87 8.76 1.67 -6.86
CA ASP A 87 9.58 0.73 -6.10
C ASP A 87 9.67 -0.60 -6.84
N MET A 88 10.85 -1.24 -6.83
CA MET A 88 11.05 -2.61 -7.28
C MET A 88 10.97 -3.55 -6.08
N VAL A 89 10.19 -4.63 -6.22
CA VAL A 89 10.05 -5.71 -5.24
C VAL A 89 10.49 -7.03 -5.84
#